data_AF-A0A929FWG3-F1
#
_entry.id   AF-A0A929FWG3-F1
#
_cell.length_a   1.000
_cell.length_b   1.000
_cell.length_c   1.000
_cell.angle_alpha   90.00
_cell.angle_beta   90.00
_cell.angle_gamma   90.00
#
_symmetry.space_group_name_H-M   'P 1'
#
loop_
_entity.id
_entity.type
_entity.pdbx_description
1 polymer ?
#
loop_
_entity_poly.entity_id
_entity_poly.type
_entity_poly.pdbx_seq_one_letter_code
_entity_poly.pdbx_strand_id
1 'polypeptide(L)'
;MSQSDRIQRQILPIPDRVPVGLTTYDAKNPDTQYPPIQDVRPPEGAPNVLIVLIDDVGFGASSAFGGPCNTPTFEKIAATGLKYTRFHTTALCSPTRQALFTGRNHHSVGMGGITEIATAAPGYNSLRPNTKAPLAETLKLNG
;
A
#
# COMPACT_ATOMS: atom_id res chain seq x y z
N MET A 1 -29.27 2.39 -4.66
CA MET A 1 -28.57 3.68 -4.52
C MET A 1 -28.24 3.84 -3.05
N SER A 2 -27.09 3.29 -2.64
CA SER A 2 -26.69 3.19 -1.23
C SER A 2 -26.30 4.55 -0.67
N GLN A 3 -26.52 4.76 0.63
CA GLN A 3 -26.24 5.99 1.37
C GLN A 3 -24.87 6.55 0.97
N SER A 4 -24.88 7.77 0.44
CA SER A 4 -23.71 8.53 0.04
C SER A 4 -22.65 8.51 1.15
N ASP A 5 -21.53 7.86 0.88
CA ASP A 5 -20.37 7.86 1.75
C ASP A 5 -19.95 9.30 2.04
N ARG A 6 -20.06 9.72 3.31
CA ARG A 6 -19.82 11.11 3.73
C ARG A 6 -18.35 11.42 3.95
N ILE A 7 -17.45 10.43 3.82
CA ILE A 7 -16.02 10.61 4.06
C ILE A 7 -15.33 11.04 2.74
N GLN A 8 -14.72 12.22 2.75
CA GLN A 8 -13.98 12.74 1.59
C GLN A 8 -12.67 11.98 1.39
N ARG A 9 -12.59 11.20 0.29
CA ARG A 9 -11.41 10.36 -0.07
C ARG A 9 -10.56 10.93 -1.20
N GLN A 10 -10.56 12.25 -1.37
CA GLN A 10 -9.78 12.91 -2.41
C GLN A 10 -8.30 13.10 -2.01
N ILE A 11 -8.02 13.13 -0.70
CA ILE A 11 -6.69 13.25 -0.13
C ILE A 11 -6.46 12.00 0.73
N LEU A 12 -5.40 11.26 0.44
CA LEU A 12 -5.05 10.02 1.13
C LEU A 12 -3.63 10.08 1.71
N PRO A 13 -3.37 9.52 2.90
CA PRO A 13 -4.34 8.96 3.84
C PRO A 13 -5.41 9.96 4.28
N ILE A 14 -6.59 9.48 4.71
CA ILE A 14 -7.66 10.35 5.19
C ILE A 14 -7.09 11.18 6.36
N PRO A 15 -7.10 12.53 6.28
CA PRO A 15 -6.52 13.35 7.32
C PRO A 15 -7.23 13.17 8.66
N ASP A 16 -6.46 13.27 9.75
CA ASP A 16 -7.00 13.25 11.10
C ASP A 16 -8.02 14.38 11.31
N ARG A 17 -9.09 14.06 12.02
CA ARG A 17 -10.08 15.06 12.43
C ARG A 17 -9.50 15.86 13.60
N VAL A 18 -9.28 17.15 13.40
CA VAL A 18 -8.95 18.06 14.50
C VAL A 18 -10.22 18.29 15.33
N PRO A 19 -10.23 17.98 16.64
CA PRO A 19 -11.35 18.31 17.51
C PRO A 19 -11.53 19.83 17.55
N VAL A 20 -12.69 20.31 17.13
CA VAL A 20 -13.07 21.72 17.25
C VAL A 20 -14.25 21.78 18.23
N GLY A 21 -14.05 22.37 19.41
CA GLY A 21 -15.09 22.42 20.44
C GLY A 21 -14.61 23.02 21.76
N LEU A 22 -15.53 23.10 22.72
CA LEU A 22 -15.27 23.59 24.07
C LEU A 22 -14.44 22.56 24.85
N THR A 23 -13.24 22.94 25.27
CA THR A 23 -12.49 22.18 26.27
C THR A 23 -12.95 22.61 27.66
N THR A 24 -13.73 21.77 28.33
CA THR A 24 -14.19 22.01 29.70
C THR A 24 -13.04 21.78 30.70
N TYR A 25 -13.10 22.44 31.85
CA TYR A 25 -12.09 22.29 32.90
C TYR A 25 -12.18 20.94 33.64
N ASP A 26 -13.40 20.41 33.79
CA ASP A 26 -13.68 19.15 34.51
C ASP A 26 -14.48 18.22 33.59
N ALA A 27 -14.09 16.95 33.53
CA ALA A 27 -14.78 15.90 32.80
C ALA A 27 -16.24 15.69 33.24
N LYS A 28 -16.59 16.10 34.47
CA LYS A 28 -17.97 16.05 35.00
C LYS A 28 -18.86 17.19 34.52
N ASN A 29 -18.29 18.21 33.87
CA ASN A 29 -19.08 19.30 33.33
C ASN A 29 -20.10 18.74 32.31
N PRO A 30 -21.41 19.05 32.41
CA PRO A 30 -22.43 18.55 31.49
C PRO A 30 -22.18 18.92 30.01
N ASP A 31 -21.39 19.97 29.77
CA ASP A 31 -20.98 20.40 28.43
C ASP A 31 -19.81 19.58 27.87
N THR A 32 -19.24 18.65 28.65
CA THR A 32 -18.19 17.73 28.22
C THR A 32 -18.79 16.60 27.39
N GLN A 33 -18.95 16.84 26.09
CA GLN A 33 -19.43 15.83 25.14
C GLN A 33 -18.41 15.61 24.03
N TYR A 34 -18.16 14.33 23.72
CA TYR A 34 -17.27 13.92 22.63
C TYR A 34 -18.04 13.05 21.65
N PRO A 35 -17.81 13.18 20.34
CA PRO A 35 -18.39 12.26 19.37
C PRO A 35 -17.89 10.83 19.63
N PRO A 36 -18.71 9.81 19.35
CA PRO A 36 -18.28 8.43 19.49
C PRO A 36 -17.11 8.15 18.53
N ILE A 37 -16.21 7.26 18.96
CA ILE A 37 -15.17 6.73 18.08
C ILE A 37 -15.85 5.98 16.94
N GLN A 38 -15.51 6.35 15.70
CA GLN A 38 -16.02 5.71 14.49
C GLN A 38 -14.87 5.06 13.74
N ASP A 39 -14.99 3.76 13.50
CA ASP A 39 -14.04 3.05 12.63
C ASP A 39 -14.18 3.53 11.19
N VAL A 40 -13.04 3.80 10.53
CA VAL A 40 -13.01 3.97 9.08
C VAL A 40 -13.13 2.59 8.45
N ARG A 41 -14.19 2.36 7.68
CA ARG A 41 -14.47 1.09 7.00
C ARG A 41 -14.51 1.30 5.48
N PRO A 42 -14.20 0.26 4.69
CA PRO A 42 -14.33 0.34 3.24
C PRO A 42 -15.76 0.73 2.85
N PRO A 43 -15.94 1.59 1.82
CA PRO A 43 -17.26 1.84 1.28
C PRO A 43 -17.91 0.53 0.79
N GLU A 44 -19.24 0.52 0.76
CA GLU A 44 -19.98 -0.59 0.17
C GLU A 44 -19.56 -0.78 -1.30
N GLY A 45 -19.21 -2.02 -1.66
CA GLY A 45 -18.73 -2.36 -2.99
C GLY A 45 -17.24 -2.08 -3.24
N ALA A 46 -16.47 -1.65 -2.23
CA ALA A 46 -15.02 -1.55 -2.35
C ALA A 46 -14.40 -2.92 -2.73
N PRO A 47 -13.50 -2.98 -3.73
CA PRO A 47 -12.88 -4.23 -4.12
C PRO A 47 -11.84 -4.68 -3.09
N ASN A 48 -11.71 -5.99 -2.93
CA ASN A 48 -10.54 -6.57 -2.27
C ASN A 48 -9.33 -6.51 -3.22
N VAL A 49 -8.16 -6.20 -2.68
CA VAL A 49 -6.90 -6.19 -3.43
C VAL A 49 -6.00 -7.30 -2.92
N LEU A 50 -5.62 -8.24 -3.79
CA LEU A 50 -4.64 -9.29 -3.51
C LEU A 50 -3.42 -9.11 -4.42
N ILE A 51 -2.24 -8.98 -3.81
CA ILE A 51 -0.96 -8.93 -4.52
C ILE A 51 -0.19 -10.22 -4.20
N VAL A 52 0.10 -11.00 -5.23
CA VAL A 52 0.97 -12.17 -5.14
C VAL A 52 2.31 -11.81 -5.79
N LEU A 53 3.34 -11.61 -4.97
CA LEU A 53 4.71 -11.36 -5.41
C LEU A 53 5.54 -12.63 -5.18
N ILE A 54 6.23 -13.08 -6.23
CA ILE A 54 7.06 -14.29 -6.17
C ILE A 54 8.54 -13.87 -6.23
N ASP A 55 9.36 -14.48 -5.38
CA ASP A 55 10.78 -14.13 -5.24
C ASP A 55 11.63 -14.86 -6.29
N ASP A 56 12.53 -14.13 -6.94
CA ASP A 56 13.53 -14.65 -7.90
C ASP A 56 13.00 -15.52 -9.06
N VAL A 57 11.72 -15.38 -9.41
CA VAL A 57 11.14 -16.09 -10.56
C VAL A 57 11.36 -15.32 -11.86
N GLY A 58 12.12 -15.92 -12.77
CA GLY A 58 12.35 -15.39 -14.10
C GLY A 58 11.10 -15.43 -14.99
N PHE A 59 11.02 -14.50 -15.94
CA PHE A 59 9.88 -14.35 -16.88
C PHE A 59 9.50 -15.67 -17.58
N GLY A 60 10.50 -16.43 -18.04
CA GLY A 60 10.31 -17.69 -18.76
C GLY A 60 10.16 -18.93 -17.88
N ALA A 61 9.94 -18.81 -16.57
CA ALA A 61 9.80 -19.97 -15.69
C ALA A 61 8.39 -20.60 -15.77
N SER A 62 7.34 -19.78 -15.69
CA SER A 62 5.95 -20.24 -15.62
C SER A 62 5.41 -20.69 -16.98
N SER A 63 4.70 -21.82 -17.01
CA SER A 63 3.98 -22.31 -18.19
C SER A 63 2.95 -21.32 -18.75
N ALA A 64 2.42 -20.39 -17.93
CA ALA A 64 1.54 -19.30 -18.38
C ALA A 64 2.23 -18.32 -19.36
N PHE A 65 3.57 -18.28 -19.36
CA PHE A 65 4.43 -17.51 -20.26
C PHE A 65 5.25 -18.41 -21.20
N GLY A 66 4.92 -19.71 -21.31
CA GLY A 66 5.63 -20.68 -22.16
C GLY A 66 6.85 -21.32 -21.50
N GLY A 67 7.01 -21.16 -20.18
CA GLY A 67 8.10 -21.75 -19.41
C GLY A 67 7.91 -23.25 -19.09
N PRO A 68 8.98 -23.92 -18.62
CA PRO A 68 8.97 -25.36 -18.35
C PRO A 68 8.27 -25.74 -17.03
N CYS A 69 8.06 -24.81 -16.10
CA CYS A 69 7.43 -25.12 -14.82
C CYS A 69 5.91 -25.22 -14.97
N ASN A 70 5.35 -26.38 -14.64
CA ASN A 70 3.91 -26.63 -14.66
C ASN A 70 3.18 -25.76 -13.62
N THR A 71 2.49 -24.72 -14.07
CA THR A 71 1.82 -23.71 -13.23
C THR A 71 0.34 -23.54 -13.60
N PRO A 72 -0.51 -24.59 -13.46
CA PRO A 72 -1.87 -24.59 -14.00
C PRO A 72 -2.78 -23.54 -13.34
N THR A 73 -2.51 -23.16 -12.09
CA THR A 73 -3.26 -22.07 -11.42
C THR A 73 -2.95 -20.71 -12.05
N PHE A 74 -1.69 -20.43 -12.39
CA PHE A 74 -1.32 -19.18 -13.07
C PHE A 74 -1.84 -19.15 -14.51
N GLU A 75 -1.89 -20.29 -15.19
CA GLU A 75 -2.54 -20.38 -16.50
C GLU A 75 -4.02 -20.01 -16.45
N LYS A 76 -4.76 -20.53 -15.46
CA LYS A 76 -6.18 -20.19 -15.27
C LYS A 76 -6.37 -18.70 -15.03
N ILE A 77 -5.57 -18.09 -14.15
CA ILE A 77 -5.62 -16.66 -13.87
C ILE A 77 -5.30 -15.84 -15.12
N ALA A 78 -4.28 -16.23 -15.88
CA ALA A 78 -3.89 -15.57 -17.11
C ALA A 78 -4.96 -15.67 -18.21
N ALA A 79 -5.68 -16.80 -18.29
CA ALA A 79 -6.73 -17.02 -19.29
C ALA A 79 -7.98 -16.14 -19.05
N THR A 80 -8.25 -15.78 -17.79
CA THR A 80 -9.39 -14.92 -17.41
C THR A 80 -8.97 -13.48 -17.10
N GLY A 81 -7.73 -13.10 -17.40
CA GLY A 81 -7.13 -11.84 -16.98
C GLY A 81 -6.25 -11.20 -18.05
N LEU A 82 -5.30 -10.38 -17.61
CA LEU A 82 -4.33 -9.72 -18.47
C LEU A 82 -2.93 -10.28 -18.24
N LYS A 83 -2.17 -10.44 -19.33
CA LYS A 83 -0.74 -10.76 -19.30
C LYS A 83 0.08 -9.57 -19.79
N TYR A 84 1.16 -9.27 -19.08
CA TYR A 84 2.10 -8.22 -19.46
C TYR A 84 3.44 -8.84 -19.86
N THR A 85 3.93 -8.54 -21.06
CA THR A 85 5.24 -8.99 -21.57
C THR A 85 6.33 -7.93 -21.40
N ARG A 86 5.99 -6.76 -20.86
CA ARG A 86 6.88 -5.63 -20.61
C ARG A 86 6.62 -5.00 -19.24
N PHE A 87 6.53 -5.84 -18.21
CA PHE A 87 6.48 -5.42 -16.81
C PHE A 87 7.90 -5.37 -16.26
N HIS A 88 8.26 -4.30 -15.54
CA HIS A 88 9.63 -4.08 -15.08
C HIS A 88 9.66 -3.96 -13.56
N THR A 89 10.61 -4.64 -12.95
CA THR A 89 11.02 -4.46 -11.56
C THR A 89 12.36 -3.73 -11.52
N THR A 90 12.90 -3.52 -10.32
CA THR A 90 14.33 -3.20 -10.20
C THR A 90 15.15 -4.49 -10.34
N ALA A 91 16.49 -4.37 -10.36
CA ALA A 91 17.39 -5.51 -10.43
C ALA A 91 17.53 -6.30 -9.11
N LEU A 92 16.94 -5.83 -8.01
CA LEU A 92 17.12 -6.39 -6.67
C LEU A 92 15.78 -6.52 -5.92
N CYS A 93 15.73 -7.41 -4.92
CA CYS A 93 14.52 -7.71 -4.16
C CYS A 93 14.04 -6.51 -3.31
N SER A 94 14.87 -5.96 -2.42
CA SER A 94 14.50 -4.87 -1.52
C SER A 94 14.08 -3.60 -2.27
N PRO A 95 14.82 -3.13 -3.30
CA PRO A 95 14.40 -1.98 -4.08
C PRO A 95 13.09 -2.20 -4.86
N THR A 96 12.84 -3.40 -5.38
CA THR A 96 11.56 -3.75 -6.05
C THR A 96 10.41 -3.71 -5.06
N ARG A 97 10.57 -4.33 -3.89
CA ARG A 97 9.54 -4.35 -2.83
C ARG A 97 9.25 -2.94 -2.35
N GLN A 98 10.27 -2.10 -2.19
CA GLN A 98 10.09 -0.73 -1.76
C GLN A 98 9.37 0.14 -2.80
N ALA A 99 9.67 -0.05 -4.08
CA ALA A 99 8.97 0.60 -5.17
C ALA A 99 7.50 0.15 -5.23
N LEU A 100 7.22 -1.15 -5.09
CA LEU A 100 5.87 -1.72 -5.01
C LEU A 100 5.07 -1.11 -3.85
N PHE A 101 5.65 -1.06 -2.65
CA PHE A 101 4.94 -0.55 -1.49
C PHE A 101 4.68 0.95 -1.56
N THR A 102 5.52 1.74 -2.22
CA THR A 102 5.42 3.20 -2.14
C THR A 102 4.98 3.88 -3.42
N GLY A 103 4.93 3.15 -4.54
CA GLY A 103 4.69 3.69 -5.87
C GLY A 103 5.76 4.68 -6.33
N ARG A 104 6.98 4.59 -5.77
CA ARG A 104 8.06 5.57 -5.98
C ARG A 104 9.37 4.90 -6.39
N ASN A 105 10.24 5.67 -7.03
CA ASN A 105 11.59 5.21 -7.32
C ASN A 105 12.32 4.85 -6.01
N HIS A 106 12.97 3.69 -5.98
CA HIS A 106 13.54 3.10 -4.78
C HIS A 106 14.64 3.94 -4.12
N HIS A 107 15.40 4.76 -4.87
CA HIS A 107 16.36 5.70 -4.29
C HIS A 107 15.67 6.82 -3.48
N SER A 108 14.50 7.28 -3.93
CA SER A 108 13.73 8.34 -3.24
C SER A 108 13.10 7.92 -1.91
N VAL A 109 13.18 6.62 -1.60
CA VAL A 109 12.62 5.96 -0.42
C VAL A 109 13.70 5.21 0.37
N GLY A 110 14.97 5.59 0.19
CA GLY A 110 16.09 5.07 0.99
C GLY A 110 16.58 3.68 0.60
N MET A 111 16.02 3.06 -0.45
CA MET A 111 16.31 1.68 -0.83
C MET A 111 17.09 1.58 -2.15
N GLY A 112 18.29 2.17 -2.17
CA GLY A 112 19.19 2.13 -3.33
C GLY A 112 19.78 0.74 -3.64
N GLY A 113 19.78 -0.17 -2.66
CA GLY A 113 20.28 -1.53 -2.78
C GLY A 113 19.55 -2.49 -1.83
N ILE A 114 20.11 -3.68 -1.64
CA ILE A 114 19.68 -4.58 -0.56
C ILE A 114 20.11 -4.03 0.80
N THR A 115 19.45 -4.46 1.87
CA THR A 115 19.63 -3.90 3.21
C THR A 115 21.03 -4.15 3.79
N GLU A 116 21.67 -5.22 3.36
CA GLU A 116 22.99 -5.70 3.75
C GLU A 116 24.11 -4.78 3.28
N ILE A 117 23.86 -3.95 2.26
CA ILE A 117 24.81 -2.99 1.71
C ILE A 117 24.40 -1.54 2.02
N ALA A 118 23.61 -1.34 3.08
CA ALA A 118 23.19 -0.01 3.49
C ALA A 118 24.39 0.88 3.81
N THR A 119 24.32 2.15 3.41
CA THR A 119 25.37 3.14 3.68
C THR A 119 24.76 4.47 4.11
N ALA A 120 25.60 5.41 4.56
CA ALA A 120 25.17 6.79 4.82
C ALA A 120 24.92 7.62 3.55
N ALA A 121 25.15 7.07 2.35
CA ALA A 121 24.91 7.79 1.12
C ALA A 121 23.40 8.10 0.95
N PRO A 122 23.04 9.29 0.45
CA PRO A 122 21.63 9.66 0.23
C PRO A 122 20.89 8.62 -0.61
N GLY A 123 19.79 8.10 -0.09
CA GLY A 123 18.97 7.09 -0.77
C GLY A 123 19.44 5.64 -0.61
N TYR A 124 20.49 5.36 0.17
CA TYR A 124 21.07 4.01 0.37
C TYR A 124 21.07 3.57 1.85
N ASN A 125 20.38 4.29 2.73
CA ASN A 125 20.37 4.00 4.16
C ASN A 125 19.38 2.89 4.58
N SER A 126 18.62 2.33 3.63
CA SER A 126 17.59 1.30 3.84
C SER A 126 16.45 1.71 4.77
N LEU A 127 16.27 3.01 4.98
CA LEU A 127 15.23 3.57 5.84
C LEU A 127 14.24 4.35 4.98
N ARG A 128 12.99 3.85 4.91
CA ARG A 128 11.89 4.56 4.27
C ARG A 128 11.59 5.85 5.04
N PRO A 129 11.61 7.04 4.39
CA PRO A 129 11.17 8.27 5.04
C PRO A 129 9.68 8.21 5.41
N ASN A 130 9.31 8.76 6.56
CA ASN A 130 7.91 8.85 7.00
C ASN A 130 7.03 9.69 6.05
N THR A 131 7.63 10.58 5.24
CA THR A 131 6.94 11.37 4.22
C THR A 131 6.48 10.56 3.00
N LYS A 132 6.86 9.28 2.91
CA LYS A 132 6.53 8.39 1.79
C LYS A 132 5.65 7.24 2.29
N ALA A 133 4.35 7.50 2.39
CA ALA A 133 3.36 6.53 2.87
C ALA A 133 3.35 5.25 2.00
N PRO A 134 3.41 4.05 2.60
CA PRO A 134 3.23 2.79 1.90
C PRO A 134 1.75 2.52 1.60
N LEU A 135 1.49 1.77 0.52
CA LEU A 135 0.18 1.39 0.02
C LEU A 135 -0.71 0.78 1.11
N ALA A 136 -0.15 -0.10 1.95
CA ALA A 136 -0.90 -0.74 3.03
C ALA A 136 -1.41 0.28 4.07
N GLU A 137 -0.61 1.31 4.41
CA GLU A 137 -1.02 2.38 5.33
C GLU A 137 -2.08 3.26 4.68
N THR A 138 -1.89 3.61 3.40
CA THR A 138 -2.89 4.34 2.62
C THR A 138 -4.24 3.60 2.57
N LEU A 139 -4.23 2.28 2.36
CA LEU A 139 -5.45 1.47 2.35
C LEU A 139 -6.08 1.39 3.75
N LYS A 140 -5.30 1.07 4.78
CA LYS A 140 -5.79 0.96 6.17
C LYS A 140 -6.46 2.24 6.66
N LEU A 141 -5.92 3.39 6.28
CA LEU A 141 -6.46 4.71 6.67
C LEU A 141 -7.56 5.20 5.73
N ASN A 142 -7.93 4.43 4.70
CA ASN A 142 -9.02 4.74 3.78
C ASN A 142 -10.28 3.90 4.01
N GLY A 143 -10.20 2.93 4.93
CA GLY A 143 -11.19 1.88 5.10
C GLY A 143 -10.81 0.70 4.23
#